data_AF-A0A7S2A640-F1
#
_entry.id   AF-A0A7S2A640-F1
#
_cell.length_a   1.000
_cell.length_b   1.000
_cell.length_c   1.000
_cell.angle_alpha   90.00
_cell.angle_beta   90.00
_cell.angle_gamma   90.00
#
_symmetry.space_group_name_H-M   'P 1'
#
loop_
_entity.id
_entity.type
_entity.pdbx_description
1 polymer ?
#
loop_
_entity_poly.entity_id
_entity_poly.type
_entity_poly.pdbx_seq_one_letter_code
_entity_poly.pdbx_strand_id
1 'polypeptide(L)'
;GGGGGGGRGGGGGGGAAAAAAAAASCQPTIVTGGCDNRIRFWTRSASTGEWEEDPSPLGAEVSHADWVRDVAWAPPIAPGVDVVASCSEDRTVIVWTREGGRGATWVPRLMNAFDDPVWRLSWSVTGSVLAVSSGDNTVTLWKAGLDNVWRQVSHVEDMAGGGGGGA
;
A
#
# COMPACT_ATOMS: atom_id res chain seq x y z
N GLY A 1 74.24 -5.32 -14.52
CA GLY A 1 73.73 -4.10 -13.87
C GLY A 1 72.40 -3.72 -14.52
N GLY A 2 71.42 -3.33 -13.70
CA GLY A 2 70.09 -2.80 -14.09
C GLY A 2 69.09 -3.89 -14.55
N GLY A 3 67.90 -4.10 -13.99
CA GLY A 3 67.03 -3.25 -13.18
C GLY A 3 65.81 -2.81 -14.02
N GLY A 4 64.61 -3.30 -13.71
CA GLY A 4 63.38 -2.85 -14.37
C GLY A 4 62.14 -3.68 -14.01
N GLY A 5 61.56 -3.40 -12.84
CA GLY A 5 60.25 -3.91 -12.45
C GLY A 5 59.11 -3.10 -13.06
N GLY A 6 57.97 -3.74 -13.28
CA GLY A 6 56.74 -3.10 -13.75
C GLY A 6 55.52 -3.89 -13.30
N GLY A 7 55.05 -3.63 -12.09
CA GLY A 7 53.77 -4.13 -11.59
C GLY A 7 52.60 -3.34 -12.19
N ARG A 8 51.56 -4.06 -12.61
CA ARG A 8 50.20 -3.59 -12.82
C ARG A 8 49.32 -4.65 -12.15
N GLY A 9 48.59 -4.38 -11.07
CA GLY A 9 47.68 -3.26 -10.86
C GLY A 9 46.26 -3.83 -10.96
N GLY A 10 45.81 -4.51 -9.90
CA GLY A 10 44.49 -5.12 -9.82
C GLY A 10 43.40 -4.09 -9.55
N GLY A 11 42.30 -4.17 -10.29
CA GLY A 11 41.12 -3.35 -10.10
C GLY A 11 39.88 -4.10 -10.61
N GLY A 12 39.17 -4.77 -9.70
CA GLY A 12 38.00 -5.56 -10.05
C GLY A 12 37.22 -5.99 -8.81
N GLY A 13 36.74 -5.02 -8.01
CA GLY A 13 36.00 -5.28 -6.77
C GLY A 13 34.79 -4.38 -6.50
N GLY A 14 34.45 -3.45 -7.40
CA GLY A 14 33.43 -2.41 -7.13
C GLY A 14 31.98 -2.78 -7.46
N GLY A 15 31.73 -3.76 -8.34
CA GLY A 15 30.39 -4.02 -8.87
C GLY A 15 29.45 -4.79 -7.93
N ALA A 16 29.98 -5.78 -7.22
CA ALA A 16 29.18 -6.63 -6.32
C ALA A 16 28.77 -5.91 -5.03
N ALA A 17 29.63 -5.01 -4.52
CA ALA A 17 29.35 -4.23 -3.31
C ALA A 17 28.26 -3.16 -3.53
N ALA A 18 28.20 -2.56 -4.73
CA ALA A 18 27.15 -1.60 -5.08
C ALA A 18 25.77 -2.26 -5.26
N ALA A 19 25.73 -3.46 -5.86
CA ALA A 19 24.50 -4.24 -5.98
C ALA A 19 23.99 -4.76 -4.62
N ALA A 20 24.90 -5.13 -3.71
CA ALA A 20 24.57 -5.50 -2.33
C ALA A 20 24.08 -4.30 -1.51
N ALA A 21 24.65 -3.10 -1.71
CA ALA A 21 24.19 -1.87 -1.06
C ALA A 21 22.79 -1.43 -1.54
N ALA A 22 22.45 -1.67 -2.81
CA ALA A 22 21.09 -1.42 -3.33
C ALA A 22 20.05 -2.39 -2.72
N ALA A 23 20.43 -3.66 -2.53
CA ALA A 23 19.59 -4.66 -1.87
C ALA A 23 19.43 -4.43 -0.34
N ALA A 24 20.28 -3.60 0.28
CA ALA A 24 20.31 -3.38 1.73
C ALA A 24 19.36 -2.27 2.24
N SER A 25 18.55 -1.64 1.38
CA SER A 25 17.70 -0.49 1.79
C SER A 25 16.20 -0.79 1.89
N CYS A 26 15.73 -1.94 1.39
CA CYS A 26 14.33 -2.34 1.51
C CYS A 26 14.06 -2.89 2.91
N GLN A 27 13.81 -2.01 3.88
CA GLN A 27 13.32 -2.45 5.19
C GLN A 27 11.91 -3.04 5.01
N PRO A 28 11.68 -4.30 5.44
CA PRO A 28 10.35 -4.89 5.39
C PRO A 28 9.35 -3.99 6.13
N THR A 29 8.23 -3.70 5.47
CA THR A 29 7.11 -2.97 6.07
C THR A 29 5.90 -3.90 6.15
N ILE A 30 5.21 -3.91 7.29
CA ILE A 30 3.94 -4.60 7.50
C ILE A 30 2.87 -3.55 7.80
N VAL A 31 1.66 -3.76 7.30
CA VAL A 31 0.50 -2.94 7.67
C VAL A 31 -0.57 -3.81 8.27
N THR A 32 -1.17 -3.33 9.34
CA THR A 32 -2.23 -4.02 10.07
C THR A 32 -3.38 -3.08 10.33
N GLY A 33 -4.61 -3.54 10.09
CA GLY A 33 -5.83 -2.91 10.59
C GLY A 33 -6.32 -3.59 11.87
N GLY A 34 -6.92 -2.83 12.79
CA GLY A 34 -7.45 -3.34 14.05
C GLY A 34 -8.90 -2.98 14.33
N CYS A 35 -9.52 -3.72 15.26
CA CYS A 35 -10.83 -3.41 15.84
C CYS A 35 -10.80 -2.20 16.79
N ASP A 36 -9.63 -1.58 16.98
CA ASP A 36 -9.47 -0.31 17.67
C ASP A 36 -9.51 0.88 16.69
N ASN A 37 -9.96 0.63 15.46
CA ASN A 37 -10.15 1.60 14.38
C ASN A 37 -8.82 2.15 13.84
N ARG A 38 -7.69 1.56 14.24
CA ARG A 38 -6.37 2.04 13.87
C ARG A 38 -5.76 1.18 12.78
N ILE A 39 -4.97 1.87 11.97
CA ILE A 39 -4.04 1.26 11.04
C ILE A 39 -2.65 1.56 11.55
N ARG A 40 -1.83 0.51 11.57
CA ARG A 40 -0.45 0.58 12.02
C ARG A 40 0.47 0.13 10.92
N PHE A 41 1.54 0.86 10.77
CA PHE A 41 2.62 0.55 9.86
C PHE A 41 3.81 0.16 10.71
N TRP A 42 4.41 -0.99 10.40
CA TRP A 42 5.52 -1.55 11.16
C TRP A 42 6.71 -1.63 10.22
N THR A 43 7.83 -1.04 10.60
CA THR A 43 9.08 -1.17 9.86
C THR A 43 10.04 -2.02 10.67
N ARG A 44 10.61 -3.05 10.03
CA ARG A 44 11.65 -3.83 10.68
C ARG A 44 12.95 -3.05 10.68
N SER A 45 13.58 -2.89 11.83
CA SER A 45 14.89 -2.25 11.97
C SER A 45 15.98 -3.20 11.47
N ALA A 46 16.79 -2.78 10.49
CA ALA A 46 17.90 -3.61 10.00
C ALA A 46 19.00 -3.85 11.04
N SER A 47 19.17 -2.95 12.01
CA SER A 47 20.22 -3.07 13.01
C SER A 47 19.83 -4.01 14.15
N THR A 48 18.57 -3.98 14.60
CA THR A 48 18.11 -4.80 15.73
C THR A 48 17.32 -6.03 15.28
N GLY A 49 16.77 -6.02 14.06
CA GLY A 49 15.85 -7.03 13.58
C GLY A 49 14.45 -6.95 14.18
N GLU A 50 14.19 -5.96 15.05
CA GLU A 50 12.92 -5.74 15.75
C GLU A 50 11.94 -4.95 14.87
N TRP A 51 10.65 -5.06 15.17
CA TRP A 51 9.59 -4.31 14.50
C TRP A 51 9.27 -3.05 15.29
N GLU A 52 9.36 -1.91 14.63
CA GLU A 52 9.04 -0.60 15.21
C GLU A 52 7.78 -0.06 14.52
N GLU A 53 6.83 0.44 15.32
CA GLU A 53 5.65 1.12 14.80
C GLU A 53 6.07 2.49 14.25
N ASP A 54 5.68 2.77 13.00
CA ASP A 54 5.81 4.09 12.40
C ASP A 54 4.76 5.01 13.03
N PRO A 55 5.15 6.11 13.70
CA PRO A 55 4.21 7.01 14.35
C PRO A 55 3.51 7.95 13.37
N SER A 56 3.94 8.05 12.11
CA SER A 56 3.36 8.97 11.12
C SER A 56 1.84 8.83 10.86
N PRO A 57 1.22 7.64 10.93
CA PRO A 57 -0.23 7.50 10.82
C PRO A 57 -0.97 7.93 12.10
N LEU A 58 -0.27 8.07 13.24
CA LEU A 58 -0.86 8.46 14.51
C LEU A 58 -1.16 9.96 14.50
N GLY A 59 -2.44 10.32 14.70
CA GLY A 59 -2.87 11.72 14.68
C GLY A 59 -3.16 12.27 13.28
N ALA A 60 -3.26 11.40 12.27
CA ALA A 60 -3.78 11.76 10.97
C ALA A 60 -5.13 12.48 11.08
N GLU A 61 -5.30 13.54 10.29
CA GLU A 61 -6.57 14.28 10.17
C GLU A 61 -7.70 13.39 9.63
N VAL A 62 -7.34 12.34 8.88
CA VAL A 62 -8.25 11.33 8.33
C VAL A 62 -7.90 9.96 8.91
N SER A 63 -8.83 9.36 9.64
CA SER A 63 -8.71 8.02 10.22
C SER A 63 -10.06 7.32 10.23
N HIS A 64 -10.05 5.99 10.35
CA HIS A 64 -11.28 5.23 10.52
C HIS A 64 -11.95 5.52 11.88
N ALA A 65 -13.29 5.54 11.87
CA ALA A 65 -14.14 5.76 13.03
C ALA A 65 -14.65 4.46 13.65
N ASP A 66 -14.48 3.33 12.96
CA ASP A 66 -14.89 1.99 13.39
C ASP A 66 -13.89 0.93 12.86
N TRP A 67 -14.17 -0.35 13.12
CA TRP A 67 -13.25 -1.47 12.88
C TRP A 67 -12.69 -1.50 11.47
N VAL A 68 -11.36 -1.57 11.36
CA VAL A 68 -10.71 -1.77 10.07
C VAL A 68 -10.90 -3.22 9.65
N ARG A 69 -11.54 -3.43 8.50
CA ARG A 69 -11.93 -4.76 8.00
C ARG A 69 -10.86 -5.39 7.12
N ASP A 70 -10.18 -4.59 6.30
CA ASP A 70 -9.14 -5.06 5.40
C ASP A 70 -8.08 -3.99 5.15
N VAL A 71 -6.88 -4.44 4.78
CA VAL A 71 -5.77 -3.61 4.33
C VAL A 71 -5.13 -4.27 3.10
N ALA A 72 -4.92 -3.49 2.05
CA ALA A 72 -4.41 -4.00 0.79
C ALA A 72 -3.29 -3.13 0.25
N TRP A 73 -2.13 -3.74 -0.01
CA TRP A 73 -0.99 -3.09 -0.64
C TRP A 73 -1.21 -2.97 -2.15
N ALA A 74 -1.00 -1.78 -2.69
CA ALA A 74 -0.85 -1.62 -4.12
C ALA A 74 0.51 -2.20 -4.56
N PRO A 75 0.58 -2.84 -5.74
CA PRO A 75 1.86 -3.14 -6.35
C PRO A 75 2.73 -1.87 -6.49
N PRO A 76 4.06 -1.97 -6.36
CA PRO A 76 4.95 -0.83 -6.51
C PRO A 76 5.05 -0.42 -7.99
N ILE A 77 4.17 0.49 -8.43
CA ILE A 77 4.14 0.99 -9.81
C ILE A 77 5.21 2.08 -10.03
N ALA A 78 5.45 2.90 -9.01
CA ALA A 78 6.40 4.02 -9.05
C ALA A 78 7.51 3.82 -8.00
N PRO A 79 8.80 3.93 -8.39
CA PRO A 79 9.90 3.81 -7.43
C PRO A 79 9.79 4.84 -6.30
N GLY A 80 9.90 4.39 -5.05
CA GLY A 80 9.89 5.26 -3.87
C GLY A 80 8.50 5.76 -3.47
N VAL A 81 7.44 5.26 -4.09
CA VAL A 81 6.05 5.51 -3.71
C VAL A 81 5.39 4.22 -3.27
N ASP A 82 4.98 4.18 -2.00
CA ASP A 82 4.18 3.08 -1.47
C ASP A 82 2.73 3.53 -1.33
N VAL A 83 1.80 2.66 -1.71
CA VAL A 83 0.37 2.92 -1.60
C VAL A 83 -0.30 1.74 -0.91
N VAL A 84 -1.11 2.03 0.11
CA VAL A 84 -1.92 1.05 0.83
C VAL A 84 -3.34 1.58 0.88
N ALA A 85 -4.32 0.70 0.70
CA ALA A 85 -5.72 1.03 0.92
C ALA A 85 -6.22 0.29 2.16
N SER A 86 -7.17 0.90 2.85
CA SER A 86 -7.85 0.30 3.99
C SER A 86 -9.33 0.58 3.96
N CYS A 87 -10.11 -0.34 4.50
CA CYS A 87 -11.55 -0.21 4.58
C CYS A 87 -12.07 -0.54 5.97
N SER A 88 -13.24 -0.01 6.32
CA SER A 88 -13.80 -0.13 7.66
C SER A 88 -15.31 -0.34 7.66
N GLU A 89 -15.79 -0.81 8.80
CA GLU A 89 -17.20 -0.81 9.18
C GLU A 89 -17.83 0.60 9.11
N ASP A 90 -17.01 1.65 9.26
CA ASP A 90 -17.45 3.05 9.14
C ASP A 90 -17.86 3.46 7.71
N ARG A 91 -17.79 2.52 6.76
CA ARG A 91 -18.17 2.64 5.34
C ARG A 91 -17.22 3.50 4.53
N THR A 92 -16.01 3.74 5.04
CA THR A 92 -15.00 4.52 4.32
C THR A 92 -13.89 3.62 3.79
N VAL A 93 -13.31 4.06 2.68
CA VAL A 93 -12.01 3.57 2.20
C VAL A 93 -11.02 4.71 2.29
N ILE A 94 -9.88 4.47 2.91
CA ILE A 94 -8.78 5.43 3.04
C ILE A 94 -7.58 4.89 2.27
N VAL A 95 -6.96 5.75 1.46
CA VAL A 95 -5.70 5.45 0.76
C VAL A 95 -4.57 6.17 1.46
N TRP A 96 -3.52 5.42 1.77
CA TRP A 96 -2.32 5.84 2.46
C TRP A 96 -1.18 5.84 1.45
N THR A 97 -0.55 7.00 1.25
CA THR A 97 0.58 7.14 0.34
C THR A 97 1.82 7.56 1.12
N ARG A 98 2.97 6.96 0.79
CA ARG A 98 4.28 7.36 1.29
C ARG A 98 5.20 7.62 0.10
N GLU A 99 5.66 8.85 -0.06
CA GLU A 99 6.60 9.25 -1.11
C GLU A 99 7.97 9.59 -0.51
N GLY A 100 9.05 9.05 -1.08
CA GLY A 100 10.42 9.32 -0.61
C GLY A 100 11.03 8.19 0.24
N GLY A 101 10.33 7.06 0.38
CA GLY A 101 10.86 5.86 1.03
C GLY A 101 10.95 5.96 2.56
N ARG A 102 12.00 5.37 3.13
CA ARG A 102 12.13 5.21 4.60
C ARG A 102 12.20 6.57 5.31
N GLY A 103 11.35 6.75 6.32
CA GLY A 103 11.27 7.97 7.11
C GLY A 103 10.35 9.04 6.53
N ALA A 104 9.80 8.82 5.33
CA ALA A 104 8.71 9.62 4.83
C ALA A 104 7.40 9.29 5.57
N THR A 105 6.58 10.31 5.75
CA THR A 105 5.31 10.24 6.46
C THR A 105 4.24 9.58 5.59
N TRP A 106 3.47 8.66 6.16
CA TRP A 106 2.25 8.17 5.52
C TRP A 106 1.18 9.25 5.50
N VAL A 107 0.67 9.58 4.31
CA VAL A 107 -0.38 10.57 4.11
C VAL A 107 -1.70 9.86 3.81
N PRO A 108 -2.68 9.90 4.71
CA PRO A 108 -4.01 9.37 4.44
C PRO A 108 -4.85 10.33 3.61
N ARG A 109 -5.68 9.76 2.75
CA ARG A 109 -6.70 10.46 1.98
C ARG A 109 -7.97 9.63 1.96
N LEU A 110 -9.10 10.25 2.29
CA LEU A 110 -10.40 9.61 2.09
C LEU A 110 -10.59 9.37 0.59
N MET A 111 -10.74 8.11 0.21
CA MET A 111 -10.98 7.71 -1.17
C MET A 111 -12.45 7.93 -1.54
N ASN A 112 -13.33 7.33 -0.74
CA ASN A 112 -14.78 7.44 -0.89
C ASN A 112 -15.48 7.01 0.41
N ALA A 113 -16.70 7.51 0.61
CA ALA A 113 -17.65 7.00 1.58
C ALA A 113 -18.73 6.20 0.84
N PHE A 114 -19.01 5.00 1.33
CA PHE A 114 -19.98 4.06 0.79
C PHE A 114 -21.24 4.07 1.66
N ASP A 115 -22.34 3.55 1.12
CA ASP A 115 -23.62 3.50 1.84
C ASP A 115 -23.62 2.40 2.92
N ASP A 116 -22.83 1.35 2.70
CA ASP A 116 -22.72 0.14 3.54
C ASP A 116 -21.28 -0.19 3.95
N PRO A 117 -21.08 -1.00 5.02
CA PRO A 117 -19.76 -1.40 5.50
C PRO A 117 -18.90 -2.00 4.40
N VAL A 118 -17.62 -1.65 4.38
CA VAL A 118 -16.69 -2.15 3.36
C VAL A 118 -15.87 -3.29 3.94
N TRP A 119 -15.99 -4.45 3.32
CA TRP A 119 -15.46 -5.70 3.87
C TRP A 119 -14.06 -6.02 3.40
N ARG A 120 -13.77 -5.84 2.11
CA ARG A 120 -12.53 -6.30 1.47
C ARG A 120 -12.06 -5.35 0.39
N LEU A 121 -10.75 -5.36 0.20
CA LEU A 121 -10.05 -4.58 -0.81
C LEU A 121 -9.13 -5.47 -1.62
N SER A 122 -9.04 -5.22 -2.93
CA SER A 122 -8.10 -5.94 -3.79
C SER A 122 -7.56 -5.06 -4.90
N TRP A 123 -6.23 -4.89 -4.92
CA TRP A 123 -5.56 -4.17 -5.99
C TRP A 123 -5.38 -5.06 -7.21
N SER A 124 -5.60 -4.49 -8.40
CA SER A 124 -5.12 -5.06 -9.64
C SER A 124 -3.60 -5.27 -9.57
N VAL A 125 -3.08 -6.32 -10.20
CA VAL A 125 -1.64 -6.59 -10.31
C VAL A 125 -0.87 -5.47 -11.03
N THR A 126 -1.57 -4.66 -11.82
CA THR A 126 -1.01 -3.45 -12.45
C THR A 126 -1.04 -2.23 -11.54
N GLY A 127 -1.67 -2.34 -10.36
CA GLY A 127 -1.89 -1.27 -9.40
C GLY A 127 -2.80 -0.12 -9.88
N SER A 128 -3.40 -0.26 -11.07
CA SER A 128 -4.19 0.81 -11.69
C SER A 128 -5.66 0.88 -11.22
N VAL A 129 -6.16 -0.20 -10.63
CA VAL A 129 -7.56 -0.35 -10.22
C VAL A 129 -7.62 -1.01 -8.85
N LEU A 130 -8.48 -0.49 -7.98
CA LEU A 130 -8.83 -1.07 -6.68
C LEU A 130 -10.27 -1.60 -6.75
N ALA A 131 -10.46 -2.87 -6.45
CA ALA A 131 -11.76 -3.47 -6.21
C ALA A 131 -12.15 -3.32 -4.75
N VAL A 132 -13.41 -2.96 -4.51
CA VAL A 132 -13.98 -2.71 -3.19
C VAL A 132 -15.27 -3.51 -3.08
N SER A 133 -15.37 -4.39 -2.07
CA SER A 133 -16.61 -5.13 -1.79
C SER A 133 -17.31 -4.55 -0.58
N SER A 134 -18.57 -4.17 -0.74
CA SER A 134 -19.41 -3.55 0.30
C SER A 134 -20.51 -4.50 0.80
N GLY A 135 -21.13 -4.14 1.92
CA GLY A 135 -22.20 -4.90 2.56
C GLY A 135 -23.53 -4.88 1.80
N ASP A 136 -23.67 -4.00 0.81
CA ASP A 136 -24.79 -3.88 -0.13
C ASP A 136 -24.79 -4.97 -1.21
N ASN A 137 -23.99 -6.02 -1.06
CA ASN A 137 -23.81 -7.10 -2.03
C ASN A 137 -23.21 -6.64 -3.37
N THR A 138 -22.54 -5.50 -3.42
CA THR A 138 -21.89 -4.99 -4.62
C THR A 138 -20.36 -5.05 -4.55
N VAL A 139 -19.74 -5.13 -5.72
CA VAL A 139 -18.31 -4.89 -5.91
C VAL A 139 -18.13 -3.72 -6.85
N THR A 140 -17.46 -2.68 -6.38
CA THR A 140 -17.16 -1.49 -7.16
C THR A 140 -15.67 -1.46 -7.53
N LEU A 141 -15.37 -0.97 -8.74
CA LEU A 141 -14.01 -0.81 -9.23
C LEU A 141 -13.67 0.66 -9.29
N TRP A 142 -12.51 1.00 -8.75
CA TRP A 142 -12.07 2.38 -8.57
C TRP A 142 -10.71 2.60 -9.21
N LYS A 143 -10.55 3.74 -9.88
CA LYS A 143 -9.28 4.16 -10.50
C LYS A 143 -8.93 5.58 -10.06
N ALA A 144 -7.68 5.79 -9.67
CA ALA A 144 -7.14 7.13 -9.43
C ALA A 144 -6.89 7.84 -10.76
N GLY A 145 -7.38 9.07 -10.90
CA GLY A 145 -7.00 9.97 -11.98
C GLY A 145 -5.63 10.62 -11.73
N LEU A 146 -5.08 11.28 -12.75
CA LEU A 146 -3.85 12.08 -12.64
C LEU A 146 -3.98 13.25 -11.67
N ASP A 147 -5.21 13.63 -11.34
CA ASP A 147 -5.61 14.64 -10.37
C ASP A 147 -5.70 14.10 -8.94
N ASN A 148 -5.29 12.84 -8.71
CA ASN A 148 -5.47 12.11 -7.43
C ASN A 148 -6.93 11.99 -7.00
N VAL A 149 -7.88 12.16 -7.93
CA VAL A 149 -9.31 11.94 -7.68
C VAL A 149 -9.67 10.52 -8.06
N TRP A 150 -10.25 9.80 -7.11
CA TRP A 150 -10.75 8.47 -7.29
C TRP A 150 -12.10 8.50 -8.00
N ARG A 151 -12.23 7.69 -9.05
CA ARG A 151 -13.46 7.57 -9.82
C ARG A 151 -13.86 6.10 -9.89
N GLN A 152 -15.13 5.85 -9.65
CA GLN A 152 -15.72 4.55 -9.91
C GLN A 152 -15.76 4.33 -11.42
N VAL A 153 -15.14 3.25 -11.89
CA VAL A 153 -15.07 2.89 -13.31
C VAL A 153 -16.01 1.73 -13.66
N SER A 154 -16.49 0.99 -12.66
CA SER A 154 -17.48 -0.07 -12.81
C SER A 154 -18.14 -0.39 -11.47
N HIS A 155 -19.35 -0.98 -11.52
CA HIS A 155 -19.96 -1.71 -10.42
C HIS A 155 -20.47 -3.06 -10.94
N VAL A 156 -20.41 -4.07 -10.09
CA VAL A 156 -20.96 -5.40 -10.33
C VAL A 156 -21.89 -5.71 -9.17
N GLU A 157 -23.14 -6.01 -9.49
CA GLU A 157 -24.16 -6.41 -8.54
C GLU A 157 -24.44 -7.91 -8.74
N ASP A 158 -24.70 -8.64 -7.66
CA ASP A 158 -25.13 -10.03 -7.76
C ASP A 158 -26.61 -10.06 -8.19
N MET A 159 -26.89 -10.59 -9.38
CA MET A 159 -28.25 -10.77 -9.93
C MET A 159 -28.99 -11.95 -9.27
N ALA A 160 -28.72 -12.23 -8.00
CA ALA A 160 -29.36 -13.29 -7.24
C ALA A 160 -30.71 -12.81 -6.65
N GLY A 161 -31.69 -12.56 -7.52
CA GLY A 161 -33.03 -12.15 -7.13
C GLY A 161 -34.11 -12.12 -8.22
N GLY A 162 -33.82 -12.58 -9.45
CA GLY A 162 -34.80 -12.66 -10.54
C GLY A 162 -35.77 -13.83 -10.39
N GLY A 163 -36.55 -13.86 -9.30
CA GLY A 163 -37.60 -14.84 -9.05
C GLY A 163 -38.91 -14.17 -8.68
N GLY A 164 -39.80 -14.03 -9.67
CA GLY A 164 -41.25 -13.84 -9.45
C GLY A 164 -41.80 -12.47 -9.86
N GLY A 165 -42.58 -12.45 -10.95
CA GLY A 165 -43.44 -11.30 -11.26
C GLY A 165 -43.72 -11.05 -12.74
N GLY A 166 -44.11 -12.07 -13.50
CA GLY A 166 -44.81 -11.90 -14.78
C GLY A 166 -46.23 -12.40 -14.61
N ALA A 167 -47.18 -11.47 -14.53
CA ALA A 167 -48.61 -11.74 -14.69
C ALA A 167 -48.95 -11.94 -16.17
#